data_AF-A0ABD0RWX4-F1
#
_entry.id   AF-A0ABD0RWX4-F1
#
_cell.length_a   1.000
_cell.length_b   1.000
_cell.length_c   1.000
_cell.angle_alpha   90.00
_cell.angle_beta   90.00
_cell.angle_gamma   90.00
#
_symmetry.space_group_name_H-M   'P 1'
#
loop_
_entity.id
_entity.type
_entity.pdbx_description
1 polymer ?
#
loop_
_entity_poly.entity_id
_entity_poly.type
_entity_poly.pdbx_seq_one_letter_code
_entity_poly.pdbx_strand_id
1 'polypeptide(L)'
;VDVHDPRFQAMFTSHLYNLDPSDPAYKKTKATQSILEEKHKRREEQQHSQEEAVNSKATQEKDKEETPSSSIKVMDPSLSLLIKSIKNKTEQFQARKKQKTK
;
A
#
# COMPACT_ATOMS: atom_id res chain seq x y z
N VAL A 1 21.99 -14.13 12.11
CA VAL A 1 21.32 -13.24 13.08
C VAL A 1 19.92 -13.76 13.26
N ASP A 2 19.42 -13.80 14.49
CA ASP A 2 18.02 -14.17 14.73
C ASP A 2 17.15 -12.93 14.55
N VAL A 3 16.24 -12.98 13.59
CA VAL A 3 15.34 -11.85 13.26
C VAL A 3 14.10 -11.80 14.15
N HIS A 4 13.86 -12.84 14.96
CA HIS A 4 12.73 -12.94 15.89
C HIS A 4 13.11 -12.60 17.34
N ASP A 5 14.39 -12.36 17.62
CA ASP A 5 14.84 -11.99 18.96
C ASP A 5 14.26 -10.62 19.37
N PRO A 6 13.50 -10.54 20.48
CA PRO A 6 12.88 -9.30 20.94
C PRO A 6 13.85 -8.14 21.18
N ARG A 7 15.12 -8.44 21.48
CA ARG A 7 16.16 -7.41 21.68
C ARG A 7 16.41 -6.56 20.44
N PHE A 8 16.11 -7.10 19.25
CA PHE A 8 16.29 -6.39 17.98
C PHE A 8 14.98 -5.89 17.38
N GLN A 9 13.85 -5.99 18.10
CA GLN A 9 12.54 -5.53 17.62
C GLN A 9 12.53 -4.06 17.21
N ALA A 10 13.35 -3.22 17.86
CA ALA A 10 13.49 -1.81 17.54
C ALA A 10 13.97 -1.57 16.10
N MET A 11 14.72 -2.50 15.48
CA MET A 11 15.17 -2.41 14.08
C MET A 11 14.00 -2.39 13.08
N PHE A 12 12.87 -3.01 13.44
CA PHE A 12 11.70 -3.13 12.60
C PHE A 12 10.63 -2.07 12.91
N THR A 13 10.62 -1.56 14.14
CA THR A 13 9.54 -0.70 14.65
C THR A 13 9.94 0.76 14.80
N SER A 14 11.21 1.05 15.12
CA SER A 14 11.69 2.41 15.34
C SER A 14 12.49 2.92 14.13
N HIS A 15 12.24 4.18 13.76
CA HIS A 15 12.93 4.83 12.64
C HIS A 15 14.41 5.13 12.94
N LEU A 16 14.80 5.21 14.22
CA LEU A 16 16.16 5.54 14.64
C LEU A 16 17.19 4.47 14.27
N TYR A 17 16.73 3.24 14.01
CA TYR A 17 17.57 2.09 13.70
C TYR A 17 17.38 1.60 12.25
N ASN A 18 16.92 2.47 11.36
CA ASN A 18 16.78 2.15 9.95
C ASN A 18 18.15 1.99 9.27
N LEU A 19 18.30 0.93 8.47
CA LEU A 19 19.49 0.68 7.67
C LEU A 19 19.44 1.51 6.38
N ASP A 20 20.37 2.45 6.20
CA ASP A 20 20.48 3.33 5.02
C ASP A 20 21.68 2.96 4.15
N PRO A 21 21.49 2.46 2.91
CA PRO A 21 22.58 2.18 1.97
C PRO A 21 23.44 3.40 1.58
N SER A 22 22.97 4.62 1.80
CA SER A 22 23.72 5.86 1.57
C SER A 22 24.67 6.23 2.71
N ASP A 23 24.53 5.62 3.89
CA ASP A 23 25.45 5.83 5.02
C ASP A 23 26.77 5.08 4.76
N PRO A 24 27.95 5.73 4.85
CA PRO A 24 29.25 5.06 4.71
C PRO A 24 29.48 3.92 5.72
N ALA A 25 28.81 3.93 6.87
CA ALA A 25 28.84 2.85 7.85
C ALA A 25 28.05 1.61 7.40
N TYR A 26 27.19 1.72 6.38
CA TYR A 26 26.41 0.61 5.87
C TYR A 26 27.29 -0.49 5.29
N LYS A 27 27.20 -1.68 5.89
CA LYS A 27 27.88 -2.89 5.40
C LYS A 27 26.86 -3.86 4.84
N LYS A 28 27.05 -4.24 3.57
CA LYS A 28 26.28 -5.28 2.87
C LYS A 28 26.69 -6.67 3.35
N THR A 29 26.31 -7.02 4.57
CA THR A 29 26.54 -8.35 5.13
C THR A 29 25.33 -9.25 4.92
N LYS A 30 25.52 -10.57 5.00
CA LYS A 30 24.41 -11.54 4.97
C LYS A 30 23.39 -11.28 6.08
N ALA A 31 23.85 -10.82 7.25
CA ALA A 31 23.00 -10.46 8.37
C ALA A 31 22.12 -9.25 8.05
N THR A 32 22.71 -8.20 7.47
CA THR A 32 22.00 -6.99 7.03
C THR A 32 20.93 -7.34 6.00
N GLN A 33 21.26 -8.19 5.02
CA GLN A 33 20.32 -8.66 4.00
C GLN A 33 19.12 -9.41 4.61
N SER A 34 19.38 -10.35 5.53
CA SER A 34 18.32 -11.08 6.24
C SER A 34 17.36 -10.16 7.01
N ILE A 35 17.87 -9.08 7.62
CA ILE A 35 17.05 -8.09 8.30
C ILE A 35 16.19 -7.29 7.30
N LEU A 36 16.73 -6.93 6.13
CA LEU A 36 15.97 -6.22 5.09
C LEU A 36 14.84 -7.09 4.52
N GLU A 37 15.11 -8.36 4.24
CA GLU A 37 14.13 -9.31 3.74
C GLU A 37 12.97 -9.50 4.75
N GLU A 38 13.30 -9.71 6.02
CA GLU A 38 12.30 -9.81 7.09
C GLU A 38 11.48 -8.52 7.23
N LYS A 39 12.13 -7.36 7.13
CA LYS A 39 11.43 -6.06 7.19
C LYS A 39 10.46 -5.89 6.02
N HIS A 40 10.82 -6.38 4.82
CA HIS A 40 9.93 -6.38 3.66
C HIS A 40 8.71 -7.27 3.90
N LYS A 41 8.95 -8.51 4.36
CA LYS A 41 7.89 -9.46 4.70
C LYS A 41 6.88 -8.89 5.70
N ARG A 42 7.36 -8.28 6.80
CA ARG A 42 6.48 -7.63 7.81
C ARG A 42 5.67 -6.48 7.23
N ARG A 43 6.22 -5.76 6.25
CA ARG A 43 5.49 -4.67 5.58
C ARG A 43 4.35 -5.23 4.74
N GLU A 44 4.60 -6.29 3.97
CA GLU A 44 3.56 -6.95 3.18
C GLU A 44 2.43 -7.48 4.07
N GLU A 45 2.76 -8.13 5.19
CA GLU A 45 1.78 -8.62 6.16
C GLU A 45 0.94 -7.49 6.78
N GLN A 46 1.57 -6.34 7.10
CA GLN A 46 0.86 -5.16 7.60
C GLN A 46 -0.03 -4.52 6.55
N GLN A 47 0.39 -4.47 5.28
CA GLN A 47 -0.44 -3.98 4.19
C GLN A 47 -1.65 -4.89 3.99
N HIS A 48 -1.46 -6.21 3.96
CA HIS A 48 -2.54 -7.18 3.84
C HIS A 48 -3.53 -7.07 5.01
N SER A 49 -3.03 -6.94 6.25
CA SER A 49 -3.87 -6.77 7.44
C SER A 49 -4.64 -5.44 7.42
N GLN A 50 -4.03 -4.35 6.92
CA GLN A 50 -4.74 -3.09 6.73
C GLN A 50 -5.80 -3.18 5.63
N GLU A 51 -5.49 -3.84 4.50
CA GLU A 51 -6.45 -4.05 3.42
C GLU A 51 -7.67 -4.85 3.92
N GLU A 52 -7.47 -5.93 4.67
CA GLU A 52 -8.55 -6.69 5.29
C GLU A 52 -9.38 -5.85 6.28
N ALA A 53 -8.73 -5.04 7.12
CA ALA A 53 -9.41 -4.16 8.07
C ALA A 53 -10.24 -3.06 7.36
N VAL A 54 -9.72 -2.50 6.26
CA VAL A 54 -10.42 -1.49 5.45
C VAL A 54 -11.59 -2.13 4.69
N ASN A 55 -11.42 -3.34 4.15
CA ASN A 55 -12.50 -4.07 3.47
C ASN A 55 -13.63 -4.48 4.43
N SER A 56 -13.28 -4.82 5.67
CA SER A 56 -14.24 -5.13 6.75
C SER A 56 -15.05 -3.90 7.16
N LYS A 57 -14.43 -2.71 7.24
CA LYS A 57 -15.13 -1.44 7.52
C LYS A 57 -15.98 -0.97 6.33
N ALA A 58 -15.49 -1.16 5.09
CA ALA A 58 -16.26 -0.85 3.88
C ALA A 58 -17.51 -1.72 3.70
N THR A 59 -17.62 -2.83 4.43
CA THR A 59 -18.82 -3.69 4.42
C THR A 59 -19.91 -3.16 5.36
N GLN A 60 -19.59 -2.34 6.37
CA GLN A 60 -20.60 -1.71 7.26
C GLN A 60 -21.13 -0.36 6.75
N GLU A 61 -20.46 0.28 5.79
CA GLU A 61 -20.92 1.55 5.20
C GLU A 61 -21.63 1.36 3.84
N LYS A 62 -21.84 0.12 3.40
CA LYS A 62 -22.48 -0.23 2.13
C LYS A 62 -23.99 -0.52 2.21
N ASP A 63 -24.67 -0.07 3.27
CA ASP A 63 -26.14 0.01 3.32
C ASP A 63 -26.59 1.46 3.09
N LYS A 64 -26.20 2.06 1.96
CA LYS A 64 -26.90 3.17 1.30
C LYS A 64 -26.23 3.47 -0.04
N GLU A 65 -27.01 3.29 -1.10
CA GLU A 65 -26.74 3.60 -2.52
C GLU A 65 -26.45 2.38 -3.42
N GLU A 66 -27.54 1.64 -3.66
CA GLU A 66 -27.94 1.03 -4.93
C GLU A 66 -27.66 1.99 -6.13
N THR A 67 -27.27 1.64 -7.37
CA THR A 67 -27.14 0.44 -8.25
C THR A 67 -26.48 0.95 -9.58
N PRO A 68 -26.38 0.22 -10.72
CA PRO A 68 -25.98 -1.18 -10.96
C PRO A 68 -24.88 -1.30 -12.06
N SER A 69 -24.30 -2.51 -12.20
CA SER A 69 -24.05 -3.20 -13.48
C SER A 69 -22.66 -3.85 -13.62
N SER A 70 -22.73 -5.15 -13.90
CA SER A 70 -21.74 -6.00 -14.57
C SER A 70 -20.46 -6.41 -13.81
N SER A 71 -20.58 -7.57 -13.15
CA SER A 71 -19.56 -8.64 -13.15
C SER A 71 -18.10 -8.22 -12.95
N ILE A 72 -17.75 -7.73 -11.76
CA ILE A 72 -16.33 -7.57 -11.40
C ILE A 72 -15.82 -8.90 -10.87
N LYS A 73 -15.30 -9.71 -11.80
CA LYS A 73 -14.32 -10.77 -11.49
C LYS A 73 -13.19 -10.14 -10.68
N VAL A 74 -12.66 -10.87 -9.70
CA VAL A 74 -11.52 -10.48 -8.85
C VAL A 74 -10.41 -9.83 -9.69
N MET A 75 -10.39 -8.50 -9.79
CA MET A 75 -9.36 -7.75 -10.50
C MET A 75 -8.27 -7.39 -9.52
N ASP A 76 -7.02 -7.39 -9.99
CA ASP A 76 -5.87 -6.90 -9.23
C ASP A 76 -6.19 -5.50 -8.65
N PRO A 77 -5.98 -5.28 -7.33
CA PRO A 77 -6.08 -3.97 -6.71
C PRO A 77 -5.36 -2.86 -7.51
N SER A 78 -4.19 -3.17 -8.08
CA SER A 78 -3.41 -2.22 -8.87
C SER A 78 -4.17 -1.74 -10.12
N LEU A 79 -4.86 -2.66 -10.80
CA LEU A 79 -5.64 -2.38 -12.01
C LEU A 79 -6.90 -1.57 -11.68
N SER A 80 -7.54 -1.87 -10.55
CA SER A 80 -8.71 -1.13 -10.07
C SER A 80 -8.36 0.34 -9.76
N LEU A 81 -7.22 0.59 -9.12
CA LEU A 81 -6.69 1.93 -8.87
C LEU A 81 -6.37 2.67 -10.17
N LEU A 82 -5.78 1.97 -11.15
CA LEU A 82 -5.50 2.54 -12.47
C LEU A 82 -6.79 3.00 -13.17
N ILE A 83 -7.81 2.14 -13.25
CA ILE A 83 -9.10 2.47 -13.87
C ILE A 83 -9.75 3.68 -13.18
N LYS A 84 -9.75 3.71 -11.85
CA LYS A 84 -10.28 4.84 -11.06
C LYS A 84 -9.53 6.14 -11.37
N SER A 85 -8.20 6.08 -11.49
CA SER A 85 -7.38 7.25 -11.82
C SER A 85 -7.65 7.79 -13.24
N ILE A 86 -7.82 6.89 -14.21
CA ILE A 86 -8.13 7.25 -15.61
C ILE A 86 -9.51 7.91 -15.68
N LYS A 87 -10.51 7.33 -15.02
CA LYS A 87 -11.87 7.90 -14.96
C LYS A 87 -11.85 9.30 -14.38
N ASN A 88 -11.25 9.48 -13.20
CA ASN A 88 -11.18 10.78 -12.53
C ASN A 88 -10.43 11.83 -13.38
N LYS A 89 -9.29 11.48 -13.98
CA LYS A 89 -8.56 12.40 -14.88
C LYS A 89 -9.38 12.79 -16.12
N THR A 90 -10.09 11.83 -16.70
CA THR A 90 -10.94 12.07 -17.89
C THR A 90 -12.10 13.00 -17.54
N GLU A 91 -12.77 12.77 -16.41
CA GLU A 91 -13.85 13.63 -15.92
C GLU A 91 -13.36 15.05 -15.67
N GLN A 92 -12.23 15.21 -14.99
CA GLN A 92 -11.62 16.53 -14.77
C GLN A 92 -11.28 17.24 -16.08
N PHE A 93 -10.75 16.51 -17.07
CA PHE A 93 -10.44 17.06 -18.39
C PHE A 93 -11.72 17.55 -19.10
N GLN A 94 -12.78 16.75 -19.09
CA GLN A 94 -14.06 17.11 -19.70
C GLN A 94 -14.74 18.28 -18.97
N ALA A 95 -14.69 18.31 -17.64
CA ALA A 95 -15.20 19.41 -16.84
C ALA A 95 -14.50 20.73 -17.20
N ARG A 96 -13.16 20.72 -17.29
CA ARG A 96 -12.36 21.87 -17.71
C ARG A 96 -12.67 22.32 -19.14
N LYS A 97 -12.87 21.37 -20.06
CA LYS A 97 -13.24 21.69 -21.45
C LYS A 97 -14.57 22.43 -21.52
N LYS A 98 -15.59 21.96 -20.79
CA LYS A 98 -16.92 22.59 -20.73
C LYS A 98 -16.90 24.00 -20.14
N GLN A 99 -15.99 24.29 -19.22
CA GLN A 99 -15.82 25.64 -18.66
C GLN A 99 -15.14 26.62 -19.62
N LYS A 100 -14.30 26.15 -20.55
CA LYS A 100 -13.62 27.02 -21.53
C LYS A 100 -14.49 27.38 -22.74
N THR A 101 -15.59 26.66 -22.95
CA THR A 101 -16.53 26.87 -24.07
C THR A 101 -17.78 27.65 -23.66
N LYS A 102 -17.85 28.15 -22.43
CA LYS A 102 -18.85 29.13 -21.97
C LYS A 102 -18.17 30.48 -21.85
#